data_AF-A0A7R9TS66-F1
#
_entry.id   AF-A0A7R9TS66-F1
#
_cell.length_a   1.000
_cell.length_b   1.000
_cell.length_c   1.000
_cell.angle_alpha   90.00
_cell.angle_beta   90.00
_cell.angle_gamma   90.00
#
_symmetry.space_group_name_H-M   'P 1'
#
loop_
_entity.id
_entity.type
_entity.pdbx_description
1 polymer ?
#
loop_
_entity_poly.entity_id
_entity_poly.type
_entity_poly.pdbx_seq_one_letter_code
_entity_poly.pdbx_strand_id
1 'polypeptide(L)'
;GACGARSACRLALLTRHHFSSELQRMSVVARLEGGDVQDKAVSRGEGGALVLTKGSPEAVARLLSRVPSGYRRAYSSLASQGARVLALAYRCLEDEDSSSASVRLAPRASHERDLLFAGFAVFGCPMKAASAPTLAEISAGGHRLVMITGDAPQAAVHAASRCHIFPARGAKGGARTRDELVLRARPVGGKVSEENATTDTSAACGSGDASADTELDWYELDADGNERVHCAWDASGVASLARSKALCAEGAAVGALLLAPDGGKGLRALVSHARVFARATPQHKEAVLSALRACGATTLMVGDGTNDVGALQRAHVGVALLNTGGAGADTDVLESESESDDDVGGFEAAATGVHSRFGTSGLPSAAGDFSVLTGATGDPGAQR
;
A
#
# COMPACT_ATOMS: atom_id res chain seq x y z
N GLY A 1 8.50 8.84 54.12
CA GLY A 1 9.19 8.02 53.12
C GLY A 1 9.08 8.70 51.78
N ALA A 2 10.18 9.19 51.24
CA ALA A 2 10.20 9.89 49.96
C ALA A 2 9.94 8.89 48.82
N CYS A 3 8.87 9.09 48.06
CA CYS A 3 8.65 8.41 46.79
C CYS A 3 9.67 8.98 45.79
N GLY A 4 10.69 8.19 45.43
CA GLY A 4 11.73 8.59 44.51
C GLY A 4 11.14 9.04 43.17
N ALA A 5 11.49 10.25 42.74
CA ALA A 5 11.19 10.72 41.40
C ALA A 5 11.88 9.79 40.39
N ARG A 6 11.09 9.05 39.58
CA ARG A 6 11.64 8.34 38.43
C ARG A 6 12.24 9.39 37.50
N SER A 7 13.56 9.38 37.32
CA SER A 7 14.25 10.24 36.37
C SER A 7 13.59 10.15 35.00
N ALA A 8 13.14 11.30 34.48
CA ALA A 8 12.45 11.36 33.21
C ALA A 8 13.40 10.89 32.08
N CYS A 9 12.97 9.87 31.36
CA CYS A 9 13.68 9.37 30.19
C CYS A 9 13.20 10.13 28.95
N ARG A 10 14.12 10.73 28.20
CA ARG A 10 13.84 11.53 27.00
C ARG A 10 14.34 10.79 25.77
N LEU A 11 13.53 10.78 24.71
CA LEU A 11 13.93 10.25 23.41
C LEU A 11 14.23 11.41 22.45
N ALA A 12 15.48 11.55 22.03
CA ALA A 12 15.92 12.56 21.08
C ALA A 12 15.99 11.97 19.67
N LEU A 13 15.25 12.54 18.71
CA LEU A 13 15.31 12.13 17.31
C LEU A 13 16.49 12.81 16.60
N LEU A 14 17.43 12.01 16.10
CA LEU A 14 18.61 12.50 15.38
C LEU A 14 18.32 12.66 13.88
N THR A 15 17.78 11.60 13.27
CA THR A 15 17.49 11.55 11.82
C THR A 15 16.19 10.82 11.57
N ARG A 16 15.39 11.31 10.61
CA ARG A 16 14.16 10.66 10.14
C ARG A 16 14.27 10.37 8.65
N HIS A 17 14.27 9.09 8.30
CA HIS A 17 14.10 8.65 6.92
C HIS A 17 12.61 8.45 6.68
N HIS A 18 12.03 9.35 5.89
CA HIS A 18 10.61 9.31 5.59
C HIS A 18 10.20 8.00 4.89
N PHE A 19 8.93 7.67 5.04
CA PHE A 19 8.34 6.55 4.32
C PHE A 19 8.45 6.79 2.82
N SER A 20 8.93 5.78 2.10
CA SER A 20 8.89 5.73 0.64
C SER A 20 8.03 4.55 0.23
N SER A 21 7.08 4.78 -0.67
CA SER A 21 6.19 3.73 -1.22
C SER A 21 6.98 2.66 -1.99
N GLU A 22 8.07 3.06 -2.64
CA GLU A 22 8.97 2.14 -3.35
C GLU A 22 9.73 1.24 -2.36
N LEU A 23 10.26 1.82 -1.28
CA LEU A 23 11.04 1.10 -0.27
C LEU A 23 10.16 0.36 0.75
N GLN A 24 8.86 0.69 0.81
CA GLN A 24 7.84 0.15 1.71
C GLN A 24 8.20 0.20 3.19
N ARG A 25 9.02 1.19 3.58
CA ARG A 25 9.52 1.31 4.95
C ARG A 25 9.93 2.73 5.30
N MET A 26 10.03 2.97 6.60
CA MET A 26 10.62 4.17 7.17
C MET A 26 11.51 3.79 8.35
N SER A 27 12.48 4.64 8.63
CA SER A 27 13.38 4.46 9.77
C SER A 27 13.64 5.78 10.48
N VAL A 28 13.95 5.68 11.77
CA VAL A 28 14.37 6.80 12.60
C VAL A 28 15.62 6.40 13.35
N VAL A 29 16.54 7.35 13.51
CA VAL A 29 17.67 7.21 14.43
C VAL A 29 17.36 8.06 15.65
N ALA A 30 17.32 7.42 16.81
CA ALA A 30 16.93 8.05 18.07
C ALA A 30 17.98 7.76 19.14
N ARG A 31 18.20 8.71 20.05
CA ARG A 31 19.05 8.54 21.24
C ARG A 31 18.18 8.63 22.48
N LEU A 32 18.45 7.75 23.43
CA LEU A 32 17.82 7.80 24.75
C LEU A 32 18.69 8.69 25.67
N GLU A 33 18.10 9.72 26.25
CA GLU A 33 18.73 10.66 27.17
C GLU A 33 18.06 10.58 28.55
N GLY A 34 18.84 10.33 29.60
CA GLY A 34 18.35 10.33 30.98
C GLY A 34 17.60 9.07 31.41
N GLY A 35 17.68 8.77 32.71
CA GLY A 35 17.18 7.55 33.32
C GLY A 35 18.33 6.71 33.88
N ASP A 36 18.13 6.15 35.09
CA ASP A 36 19.03 5.15 35.69
C ASP A 36 18.79 3.83 34.94
N VAL A 37 19.36 3.70 33.72
CA VAL A 37 19.10 2.56 32.82
C VAL A 37 19.88 1.34 33.30
N GLN A 38 19.38 0.71 34.37
CA GLN A 38 19.83 -0.60 34.86
C GLN A 38 19.25 -1.77 34.04
N ASP A 39 18.51 -1.49 32.97
CA ASP A 39 17.95 -2.52 32.09
C ASP A 39 18.99 -2.94 31.03
N LYS A 40 19.70 -4.04 31.35
CA LYS A 40 20.88 -4.58 30.64
C LYS A 40 20.69 -4.84 29.13
N ALA A 41 19.46 -4.78 28.61
CA ALA A 41 19.17 -4.93 27.19
C ALA A 41 19.50 -3.66 26.37
N VAL A 42 19.49 -2.48 27.00
CA VAL A 42 19.91 -1.19 26.41
C VAL A 42 21.33 -0.82 26.84
N SER A 43 21.82 -1.38 27.95
CA SER A 43 23.16 -1.12 28.53
C SER A 43 24.35 -1.74 27.78
N ARG A 44 24.24 -2.03 26.47
CA ARG A 44 25.43 -2.27 25.63
C ARG A 44 26.08 -0.99 25.08
N GLY A 45 25.57 0.18 25.48
CA GLY A 45 26.25 1.46 25.35
C GLY A 45 25.50 2.49 26.19
N GLU A 46 26.12 3.05 27.21
CA GLU A 46 25.60 4.23 27.91
C GLU A 46 25.46 5.37 26.89
N GLY A 47 24.22 5.67 26.45
CA GLY A 47 23.96 6.77 25.51
C GLY A 47 24.05 6.43 24.01
N GLY A 48 24.12 5.15 23.63
CA GLY A 48 24.17 4.73 22.22
C GLY A 48 22.91 5.10 21.42
N ALA A 49 23.09 5.46 20.14
CA ALA A 49 21.98 5.75 19.24
C ALA A 49 21.35 4.44 18.72
N LEU A 50 20.01 4.39 18.62
CA LEU A 50 19.26 3.28 18.05
C LEU A 50 18.66 3.65 16.70
N VAL A 51 18.88 2.79 15.72
CA VAL A 51 18.12 2.79 14.47
C VAL A 51 16.86 1.95 14.68
N LEU A 52 15.70 2.54 14.46
CA LEU A 52 14.39 1.87 14.54
C LEU A 52 13.76 1.89 13.15
N THR A 53 13.38 0.73 12.65
CA THR A 53 12.81 0.57 11.32
C THR A 53 11.44 -0.10 11.41
N LYS A 54 10.47 0.46 10.69
CA LYS A 54 9.18 -0.19 10.45
C LYS A 54 8.87 -0.24 8.96
N GLY A 55 8.29 -1.33 8.49
CA GLY A 55 7.95 -1.48 7.08
C GLY A 55 7.16 -2.74 6.78
N SER A 56 6.99 -3.03 5.50
CA SER A 56 6.42 -4.31 5.07
C SER A 56 7.33 -5.47 5.53
N PRO A 57 6.75 -6.63 5.87
CA PRO A 57 7.52 -7.80 6.29
C PRO A 57 8.61 -8.19 5.29
N GLU A 58 8.33 -8.08 3.99
CA GLU A 58 9.27 -8.42 2.93
C GLU A 58 10.41 -7.40 2.81
N ALA A 59 10.11 -6.11 2.95
CA ALA A 59 11.14 -5.07 2.88
C ALA A 59 12.06 -5.10 4.09
N VAL A 60 11.51 -5.32 5.30
CA VAL A 60 12.31 -5.39 6.52
C VAL A 60 13.15 -6.67 6.54
N ALA A 61 12.63 -7.80 6.06
CA ALA A 61 13.36 -9.08 6.03
C ALA A 61 14.73 -8.98 5.35
N ARG A 62 14.86 -8.15 4.31
CA ARG A 62 16.11 -7.93 3.57
C ARG A 62 17.16 -7.14 4.34
N LEU A 63 16.73 -6.40 5.34
CA LEU A 63 17.60 -5.58 6.18
C LEU A 63 17.98 -6.31 7.46
N LEU A 64 17.39 -7.47 7.73
CA LEU A 64 17.68 -8.26 8.91
C LEU A 64 19.03 -8.96 8.76
N SER A 65 19.83 -8.92 9.82
CA SER A 65 21.04 -9.73 9.95
C SER A 65 20.74 -11.23 9.90
N ARG A 66 19.63 -11.65 10.54
CA ARG A 66 19.12 -13.02 10.52
C ARG A 66 17.59 -13.01 10.52
N VAL A 67 16.99 -13.63 9.51
CA VAL A 67 15.54 -13.83 9.45
C VAL A 67 15.15 -15.00 10.37
N PRO A 68 14.21 -14.81 11.33
CA PRO A 68 13.73 -15.89 12.18
C PRO A 68 13.04 -17.02 11.40
N SER A 69 13.11 -18.25 11.91
CA SER A 69 12.36 -19.37 11.32
C SER A 69 10.86 -19.12 11.41
N GLY A 70 10.13 -19.44 10.34
CA GLY A 70 8.68 -19.24 10.27
C GLY A 70 8.23 -17.77 10.10
N TYR A 71 9.16 -16.82 9.94
CA TYR A 71 8.84 -15.40 9.72
C TYR A 71 7.80 -15.19 8.61
N ARG A 72 8.02 -15.83 7.44
CA ARG A 72 7.12 -15.73 6.28
C ARG A 72 5.74 -16.32 6.54
N ARG A 73 5.71 -17.56 7.05
CA ARG A 73 4.47 -18.25 7.38
C ARG A 73 3.62 -17.45 8.37
N ALA A 74 4.25 -16.81 9.37
CA ALA A 74 3.58 -16.00 10.37
C ALA A 74 2.86 -14.78 9.74
N TYR A 75 3.58 -13.92 8.99
CA TYR A 75 2.93 -12.75 8.40
C TYR A 75 1.96 -13.12 7.27
N SER A 76 2.26 -14.16 6.49
CA SER A 76 1.40 -14.63 5.39
C SER A 76 0.05 -15.14 5.93
N SER A 77 0.08 -15.91 7.02
CA SER A 77 -1.13 -16.37 7.71
C SER A 77 -1.99 -15.19 8.18
N LEU A 78 -1.39 -14.22 8.88
CA LEU A 78 -2.08 -13.03 9.37
C LEU A 78 -2.63 -12.15 8.23
N ALA A 79 -1.85 -11.92 7.18
CA ALA A 79 -2.27 -11.14 6.02
C ALA A 79 -3.43 -11.80 5.27
N SER A 80 -3.43 -13.14 5.16
CA SER A 80 -4.51 -13.89 4.52
C SER A 80 -5.83 -13.87 5.31
N GLN A 81 -5.78 -13.47 6.58
CA GLN A 81 -6.95 -13.20 7.41
C GLN A 81 -7.44 -11.74 7.28
N GLY A 82 -6.82 -10.95 6.40
CA GLY A 82 -7.18 -9.55 6.16
C GLY A 82 -6.48 -8.56 7.10
N ALA A 83 -5.49 -8.99 7.89
CA ALA A 83 -4.76 -8.09 8.76
C ALA A 83 -3.66 -7.33 8.00
N ARG A 84 -3.47 -6.05 8.34
CA ARG A 84 -2.29 -5.28 7.93
C ARG A 84 -1.15 -5.60 8.88
N VAL A 85 -0.08 -6.22 8.37
CA VAL A 85 1.09 -6.61 9.15
C VAL A 85 2.27 -5.69 8.82
N LEU A 86 2.91 -5.15 9.84
CA LEU A 86 4.17 -4.42 9.75
C LEU A 86 5.26 -5.17 10.52
N ALA A 87 6.46 -5.26 9.95
CA ALA A 87 7.64 -5.74 10.66
C ALA A 87 8.36 -4.58 11.34
N LEU A 88 8.79 -4.82 12.58
CA LEU A 88 9.58 -3.91 13.38
C LEU A 88 10.97 -4.50 13.55
N ALA A 89 11.98 -3.68 13.31
CA ALA A 89 13.38 -4.08 13.45
C ALA A 89 14.20 -2.92 14.02
N TYR A 90 15.27 -3.25 14.72
CA TYR A 90 16.13 -2.25 15.36
C TYR A 90 17.60 -2.63 15.26
N ARG A 91 18.49 -1.66 15.45
CA ARG A 91 19.92 -1.87 15.60
C ARG A 91 20.50 -0.82 16.50
N CYS A 92 21.38 -1.22 17.41
CA CYS A 92 22.16 -0.30 18.22
C CYS A 92 23.41 0.12 17.43
N LEU A 93 23.69 1.42 17.38
CA LEU A 93 24.93 1.96 16.83
C LEU A 93 26.03 1.91 17.89
N GLU A 94 27.26 1.67 17.45
CA GLU A 94 28.45 1.72 18.30
C GLU A 94 28.82 3.18 18.61
N ASP A 95 29.63 3.43 19.64
CA ASP A 95 29.87 4.76 20.19
C ASP A 95 30.53 5.73 19.18
N GLU A 96 31.43 5.24 18.32
CA GLU A 96 32.08 6.01 17.25
C GLU A 96 31.08 6.50 16.18
N ASP A 97 30.12 5.65 15.82
CA ASP A 97 29.08 5.95 14.82
C ASP A 97 27.90 6.70 15.44
N SER A 98 27.81 6.76 16.77
CA SER A 98 26.69 7.34 17.50
C SER A 98 26.73 8.86 17.61
N SER A 99 27.79 9.55 17.14
CA SER A 99 27.86 11.01 17.22
C SER A 99 26.69 11.68 16.47
N SER A 100 26.11 12.75 17.04
CA SER A 100 24.94 13.41 16.42
C SER A 100 25.24 13.98 15.03
N ALA A 101 26.50 14.33 14.75
CA ALA A 101 26.93 14.85 13.46
C ALA A 101 27.10 13.74 12.42
N SER A 102 27.79 12.64 12.76
CA SER A 102 27.98 11.50 11.86
C SER A 102 26.64 10.89 11.42
N VAL A 103 25.70 10.70 12.36
CA VAL A 103 24.37 10.14 12.10
C VAL A 103 23.53 11.00 11.13
N ARG A 104 23.70 12.32 11.16
CA ARG A 104 22.92 13.23 10.27
C ARG A 104 23.48 13.25 8.85
N LEU A 105 24.80 13.13 8.68
CA LEU A 105 25.43 13.08 7.36
C LEU A 105 25.39 11.68 6.73
N ALA A 106 25.20 10.63 7.53
CA ALA A 106 25.24 9.26 7.04
C ALA A 106 24.05 8.92 6.12
N PRO A 107 24.29 8.19 5.01
CA PRO A 107 23.23 7.86 4.05
C PRO A 107 22.24 6.86 4.66
N ARG A 108 21.00 6.86 4.16
CA ARG A 108 19.93 5.95 4.61
C ARG A 108 20.37 4.47 4.67
N ALA A 109 21.06 3.99 3.63
CA ALA A 109 21.53 2.61 3.54
C ALA A 109 22.51 2.22 4.66
N SER A 110 23.29 3.19 5.18
CA SER A 110 24.20 2.92 6.29
C SER A 110 23.45 2.67 7.61
N HIS A 111 22.27 3.28 7.78
CA HIS A 111 21.39 3.10 8.93
C HIS A 111 20.54 1.83 8.80
N GLU A 112 20.01 1.56 7.61
CA GLU A 112 19.12 0.44 7.30
C GLU A 112 19.89 -0.82 6.86
N ARG A 113 20.74 -1.38 7.74
CA ARG A 113 21.45 -2.66 7.49
C ARG A 113 21.61 -3.45 8.79
N ASP A 114 21.80 -4.76 8.68
CA ASP A 114 22.10 -5.68 9.79
C ASP A 114 21.15 -5.53 11.00
N LEU A 115 19.87 -5.27 10.74
CA LEU A 115 18.87 -5.05 11.77
C LEU A 115 18.54 -6.35 12.51
N LEU A 116 18.13 -6.22 13.76
CA LEU A 116 17.55 -7.28 14.57
C LEU A 116 16.03 -7.20 14.50
N PHE A 117 15.39 -8.35 14.33
CA PHE A 117 13.93 -8.42 14.31
C PHE A 117 13.37 -8.22 15.73
N ALA A 118 12.47 -7.24 15.89
CA ALA A 118 11.79 -6.99 17.16
C ALA A 118 10.46 -7.74 17.25
N GLY A 119 9.71 -7.80 16.14
CA GLY A 119 8.37 -8.37 16.14
C GLY A 119 7.49 -7.84 15.00
N PHE A 120 6.25 -8.34 14.95
CA PHE A 120 5.22 -7.85 14.05
C PHE A 120 4.22 -6.95 14.80
N ALA A 121 3.82 -5.84 14.17
CA ALA A 121 2.64 -5.09 14.55
C ALA A 121 1.49 -5.45 13.60
N VAL A 122 0.37 -5.89 14.16
CA VAL A 122 -0.77 -6.44 13.41
C VAL A 122 -1.99 -5.55 13.66
N PHE A 123 -2.59 -5.07 12.57
CA PHE A 123 -3.75 -4.19 12.62
C PHE A 123 -4.92 -4.84 11.89
N GLY A 124 -6.08 -4.90 12.54
CA GLY A 124 -7.33 -5.25 11.88
C GLY A 124 -7.74 -4.15 10.91
N CYS A 125 -8.13 -4.52 9.69
CA CYS A 125 -8.68 -3.60 8.70
C CYS A 125 -10.13 -4.00 8.39
N PRO A 126 -11.09 -3.66 9.29
CA PRO A 126 -12.49 -3.99 9.07
C PRO A 126 -12.99 -3.27 7.81
N MET A 127 -13.78 -3.99 7.02
CA MET A 127 -14.41 -3.43 5.82
C MET A 127 -15.61 -2.60 6.25
N LYS A 128 -15.93 -1.52 5.52
CA LYS A 128 -17.15 -0.76 5.78
C LYS A 128 -18.35 -1.67 5.54
N ALA A 129 -19.36 -1.62 6.41
CA ALA A 129 -20.52 -2.52 6.33
C ALA A 129 -21.23 -2.46 4.97
N ALA A 130 -21.28 -1.28 4.35
CA ALA A 130 -21.86 -1.07 3.03
C ALA A 130 -21.00 -1.56 1.85
N SER A 131 -19.69 -1.84 2.05
CA SER A 131 -18.78 -2.13 0.92
C SER A 131 -19.18 -3.36 0.11
N ALA A 132 -19.43 -4.49 0.77
CA ALA A 132 -19.79 -5.72 0.08
C ALA A 132 -21.14 -5.64 -0.68
N PRO A 133 -22.26 -5.18 -0.06
CA PRO A 133 -23.52 -5.07 -0.78
C PRO A 133 -23.47 -4.04 -1.92
N THR A 134 -22.87 -2.86 -1.71
CA THR A 134 -22.77 -1.84 -2.76
C THR A 134 -21.94 -2.33 -3.96
N LEU A 135 -20.82 -3.02 -3.71
CA LEU A 135 -20.01 -3.57 -4.81
C LEU A 135 -20.74 -4.72 -5.52
N ALA A 136 -21.52 -5.53 -4.81
CA ALA A 136 -22.35 -6.55 -5.43
C ALA A 136 -23.40 -5.95 -6.38
N GLU A 137 -24.08 -4.86 -5.98
CA GLU A 137 -25.05 -4.14 -6.83
C GLU A 137 -24.37 -3.55 -8.07
N ILE A 138 -23.21 -2.91 -7.91
CA ILE A 138 -22.43 -2.38 -9.04
C ILE A 138 -22.04 -3.51 -10.00
N SER A 139 -21.58 -4.65 -9.47
CA SER A 139 -21.25 -5.81 -10.31
C SER A 139 -22.48 -6.40 -11.00
N ALA A 140 -23.64 -6.41 -10.35
CA ALA A 140 -24.89 -6.89 -10.93
C ALA A 140 -25.41 -5.97 -12.05
N GLY A 141 -25.10 -4.68 -11.99
CA GLY A 141 -25.33 -3.70 -13.07
C GLY A 141 -24.44 -3.90 -14.31
N GLY A 142 -23.61 -4.94 -14.35
CA GLY A 142 -22.72 -5.23 -15.47
C GLY A 142 -21.39 -4.48 -15.43
N HIS A 143 -21.08 -3.79 -14.34
CA HIS A 143 -19.81 -3.09 -14.19
C HIS A 143 -18.68 -4.03 -13.77
N ARG A 144 -17.51 -3.87 -14.41
CA ARG A 144 -16.32 -4.61 -14.04
C ARG A 144 -15.60 -3.95 -12.86
N LEU A 145 -15.62 -4.62 -11.71
CA LEU A 145 -14.85 -4.20 -10.54
C LEU A 145 -13.36 -4.56 -10.66
N VAL A 146 -12.49 -3.61 -10.32
CA VAL A 146 -11.03 -3.77 -10.21
C VAL A 146 -10.56 -3.08 -8.92
N MET A 147 -9.75 -3.76 -8.12
CA MET A 147 -9.11 -3.21 -6.91
C MET A 147 -7.65 -2.85 -7.21
N ILE A 148 -7.23 -1.65 -6.82
CA ILE A 148 -5.84 -1.19 -6.91
C ILE A 148 -5.43 -0.67 -5.52
N THR A 149 -4.51 -1.35 -4.85
CA THR A 149 -4.12 -1.05 -3.46
C THR A 149 -2.61 -1.12 -3.23
N GLY A 150 -2.12 -0.40 -2.22
CA GLY A 150 -0.74 -0.50 -1.72
C GLY A 150 -0.52 -1.67 -0.74
N ASP A 151 -1.58 -2.38 -0.38
CA ASP A 151 -1.52 -3.49 0.57
C ASP A 151 -0.84 -4.73 -0.01
N ALA A 152 -0.49 -5.66 0.88
CA ALA A 152 0.07 -6.95 0.49
C ALA A 152 -0.95 -7.74 -0.36
N PRO A 153 -0.49 -8.56 -1.32
CA PRO A 153 -1.38 -9.34 -2.20
C PRO A 153 -2.39 -10.17 -1.42
N GLN A 154 -1.97 -10.84 -0.35
CA GLN A 154 -2.83 -11.73 0.44
C GLN A 154 -3.97 -10.96 1.11
N ALA A 155 -3.70 -9.76 1.63
CA ALA A 155 -4.72 -8.93 2.25
C ALA A 155 -5.67 -8.34 1.21
N ALA A 156 -5.13 -7.90 0.06
CA ALA A 156 -5.92 -7.38 -1.05
C ALA A 156 -6.87 -8.43 -1.63
N VAL A 157 -6.36 -9.66 -1.85
CA VAL A 157 -7.14 -10.78 -2.36
C VAL A 157 -8.20 -11.24 -1.36
N HIS A 158 -7.87 -11.25 -0.06
CA HIS A 158 -8.86 -11.48 0.99
C HIS A 158 -10.01 -10.46 0.95
N ALA A 159 -9.69 -9.16 0.88
CA ALA A 159 -10.68 -8.10 0.80
C ALA A 159 -11.51 -8.18 -0.50
N ALA A 160 -10.87 -8.40 -1.63
CA ALA A 160 -11.51 -8.56 -2.94
C ALA A 160 -12.49 -9.73 -2.98
N SER A 161 -12.14 -10.84 -2.33
CA SER A 161 -13.01 -12.02 -2.22
C SER A 161 -14.25 -11.75 -1.37
N ARG A 162 -14.11 -11.00 -0.27
CA ARG A 162 -15.24 -10.59 0.58
C ARG A 162 -16.14 -9.52 -0.05
N CYS A 163 -15.60 -8.72 -0.97
CA CYS A 163 -16.31 -7.66 -1.68
C CYS A 163 -16.88 -8.08 -3.05
N HIS A 164 -16.85 -9.37 -3.40
CA HIS A 164 -17.32 -9.85 -4.71
C HIS A 164 -16.63 -9.20 -5.93
N ILE A 165 -15.38 -8.76 -5.77
CA ILE A 165 -14.58 -8.18 -6.86
C ILE A 165 -14.17 -9.26 -7.85
N PHE A 166 -13.88 -10.46 -7.33
CA PHE A 166 -13.77 -11.64 -8.17
C PHE A 166 -15.17 -12.16 -8.52
N PRO A 167 -15.42 -12.54 -9.79
CA PRO A 167 -16.70 -13.07 -10.20
C PRO A 167 -17.05 -14.33 -9.41
N ALA A 168 -18.32 -14.48 -9.03
CA ALA A 168 -18.83 -15.67 -8.36
C ALA A 168 -18.61 -16.90 -9.25
N ARG A 169 -17.76 -17.82 -8.82
CA ARG A 169 -17.54 -19.09 -9.51
C ARG A 169 -18.46 -20.14 -8.92
N GLY A 170 -19.15 -20.89 -9.78
CA GLY A 170 -19.99 -22.00 -9.35
C GLY A 170 -19.18 -22.97 -8.50
N ALA A 171 -19.53 -23.07 -7.21
CA ALA A 171 -18.87 -23.92 -6.25
C ALA A 171 -19.04 -25.39 -6.65
N LYS A 172 -18.09 -25.95 -7.40
CA LYS A 172 -17.94 -27.41 -7.49
C LYS A 172 -17.09 -27.85 -6.30
N GLY A 173 -17.73 -28.57 -5.38
CA GLY A 173 -17.16 -29.03 -4.12
C GLY A 173 -15.85 -29.82 -4.29
N GLY A 174 -14.95 -29.57 -3.36
CA GLY A 174 -13.59 -30.12 -3.31
C GLY A 174 -12.70 -29.12 -2.56
N ALA A 175 -11.73 -29.59 -1.78
CA ALA A 175 -10.92 -28.81 -0.84
C ALA A 175 -10.52 -27.41 -1.36
N ARG A 176 -10.59 -26.39 -0.47
CA ARG A 176 -10.22 -24.99 -0.74
C ARG A 176 -8.73 -24.84 -1.09
N THR A 177 -8.30 -25.30 -2.26
CA THR A 177 -7.10 -24.75 -2.89
C THR A 177 -7.43 -23.30 -3.23
N ARG A 178 -6.63 -22.36 -2.72
CA ARG A 178 -6.75 -20.94 -3.06
C ARG A 178 -6.59 -20.83 -4.57
N ASP A 179 -7.67 -20.51 -5.28
CA ASP A 179 -7.68 -20.44 -6.74
C ASP A 179 -7.09 -19.13 -7.26
N GLU A 180 -6.09 -18.61 -6.57
CA GLU A 180 -5.55 -17.27 -6.76
C GLU A 180 -4.13 -17.39 -7.31
N LEU A 181 -3.83 -16.61 -8.35
CA LEU A 181 -2.49 -16.46 -8.88
C LEU A 181 -2.03 -15.02 -8.66
N VAL A 182 -0.80 -14.86 -8.19
CA VAL A 182 -0.15 -13.57 -7.99
C VAL A 182 1.00 -13.43 -9.00
N LEU A 183 0.89 -12.48 -9.92
CA LEU A 183 1.98 -12.13 -10.83
C LEU A 183 3.05 -11.33 -10.08
N ARG A 184 4.30 -11.80 -10.11
CA ARG A 184 5.44 -11.13 -9.49
C ARG A 184 6.57 -11.01 -10.50
N ALA A 185 7.42 -10.01 -10.27
CA ALA A 185 8.61 -9.75 -11.06
C ALA A 185 9.84 -10.32 -10.35
N ARG A 186 10.74 -11.01 -11.04
CA ARG A 186 11.97 -11.62 -10.52
C ARG A 186 13.17 -11.14 -11.34
N PRO A 187 14.24 -10.62 -10.73
CA PRO A 187 15.46 -10.25 -11.45
C PRO A 187 16.17 -11.48 -12.04
N VAL A 188 16.68 -11.34 -13.26
CA VAL A 188 17.43 -12.37 -13.97
C VAL A 188 18.81 -12.56 -13.30
N GLY A 189 19.15 -13.79 -12.90
CA GLY A 189 20.45 -14.12 -12.28
C GLY A 189 20.41 -14.64 -10.83
N GLY A 190 19.24 -14.69 -10.19
CA GLY A 190 19.08 -15.42 -8.92
C GLY A 190 18.97 -16.93 -9.17
N LYS A 191 20.00 -17.71 -8.82
CA LYS A 191 19.95 -19.18 -8.91
C LYS A 191 18.76 -19.73 -8.11
N VAL A 192 17.86 -20.45 -8.77
CA VAL A 192 16.98 -21.43 -8.13
C VAL A 192 17.70 -22.77 -8.21
N SER A 193 18.43 -23.15 -7.15
CA SER A 193 19.01 -24.48 -7.04
C SER A 193 17.93 -25.44 -6.53
N GLU A 194 17.60 -26.47 -7.29
CA GLU A 194 16.54 -27.45 -6.99
C GLU A 194 16.81 -28.36 -5.76
N GLU A 195 17.94 -28.24 -5.07
CA GLU A 195 18.31 -29.11 -3.92
C GLU A 195 18.08 -28.51 -2.53
N ASN A 196 17.40 -27.36 -2.40
CA ASN A 196 16.91 -26.87 -1.10
C ASN A 196 15.51 -26.25 -1.25
N ALA A 197 14.46 -27.07 -1.11
CA ALA A 197 13.05 -26.67 -1.24
C ALA A 197 12.53 -25.71 -0.13
N THR A 198 13.41 -24.99 0.55
CA THR A 198 13.08 -23.98 1.58
C THR A 198 13.79 -22.64 1.37
N THR A 199 14.48 -22.41 0.25
CA THR A 199 15.16 -21.13 0.00
C THR A 199 14.23 -20.08 -0.61
N ASP A 200 14.11 -18.97 0.13
CA ASP A 200 13.33 -17.77 -0.13
C ASP A 200 13.58 -17.13 -1.50
N THR A 201 12.71 -17.40 -2.47
CA THR A 201 12.63 -16.65 -3.75
C THR A 201 11.93 -15.30 -3.63
N SER A 202 11.42 -14.93 -2.44
CA SER A 202 10.93 -13.56 -2.15
C SER A 202 12.07 -12.53 -1.93
N ALA A 203 13.32 -12.97 -2.00
CA ALA A 203 14.51 -12.16 -1.78
C ALA A 203 14.78 -11.10 -2.88
N ALA A 204 14.07 -11.15 -4.01
CA ALA A 204 14.57 -10.53 -5.23
C ALA A 204 13.80 -9.29 -5.74
N CYS A 205 12.66 -8.91 -5.14
CA CYS A 205 11.72 -7.98 -5.79
C CYS A 205 11.33 -6.83 -4.86
N GLY A 206 12.04 -5.71 -4.90
CA GLY A 206 11.73 -4.54 -4.05
C GLY A 206 12.75 -3.41 -4.06
N SER A 207 13.69 -3.41 -5.01
CA SER A 207 14.15 -2.16 -5.59
C SER A 207 13.05 -1.70 -6.57
N GLY A 208 12.61 -0.46 -6.43
CA GLY A 208 11.59 0.17 -7.29
C GLY A 208 11.99 0.31 -8.75
N ASP A 209 13.20 -0.09 -9.12
CA ASP A 209 13.62 -0.22 -10.51
C ASP A 209 13.49 -1.69 -10.93
N ALA A 210 12.42 -2.00 -11.67
CA ALA A 210 12.49 -3.13 -12.58
C ALA A 210 13.58 -2.79 -13.60
N SER A 211 14.73 -3.47 -13.53
CA SER A 211 15.71 -3.38 -14.61
C SER A 211 15.10 -4.02 -15.86
N ALA A 212 15.61 -3.64 -17.04
CA ALA A 212 15.15 -4.24 -18.31
C ALA A 212 15.24 -5.78 -18.32
N ASP A 213 16.10 -6.36 -17.47
CA ASP A 213 16.29 -7.80 -17.29
C ASP A 213 15.49 -8.34 -16.08
N THR A 214 14.17 -8.20 -16.14
CA THR A 214 13.24 -8.75 -15.13
C THR A 214 12.32 -9.79 -15.76
N GLU A 215 12.35 -11.02 -15.24
CA GLU A 215 11.43 -12.10 -15.59
C GLU A 215 10.14 -11.96 -14.79
N LEU A 216 9.03 -12.45 -15.36
CA LEU A 216 7.72 -12.40 -14.73
C LEU A 216 7.18 -13.81 -14.59
N ASP A 217 6.71 -14.17 -13.40
CA ASP A 217 6.19 -15.51 -13.10
C ASP A 217 4.87 -15.39 -12.33
N TRP A 218 3.94 -16.30 -12.60
CA TRP A 218 2.73 -16.48 -11.82
C TRP A 218 3.02 -17.37 -10.63
N TYR A 219 2.66 -16.91 -9.42
CA TYR A 219 2.84 -17.66 -8.18
C TYR A 219 1.50 -18.08 -7.60
N GLU A 220 1.48 -19.27 -7.01
CA GLU A 220 0.41 -19.78 -6.16
C GLU A 220 0.92 -19.96 -4.73
N LEU A 221 0.00 -19.91 -3.76
CA LEU A 221 0.31 -20.24 -2.37
C LEU A 221 -0.05 -21.70 -2.11
N ASP A 222 0.90 -22.48 -1.61
CA ASP A 222 0.66 -23.85 -1.15
C ASP A 222 -0.16 -23.88 0.16
N ALA A 223 -0.50 -25.08 0.61
CA ALA A 223 -1.27 -25.29 1.85
C ALA A 223 -0.54 -24.80 3.11
N ASP A 224 0.79 -24.75 3.07
CA ASP A 224 1.67 -24.32 4.16
C ASP A 224 1.91 -22.80 4.16
N GLY A 225 1.45 -22.11 3.12
CA GLY A 225 1.58 -20.67 2.92
C GLY A 225 2.89 -20.25 2.24
N ASN A 226 3.62 -21.20 1.66
CA ASN A 226 4.79 -20.91 0.83
C ASN A 226 4.38 -20.61 -0.61
N GLU A 227 5.19 -19.80 -1.27
CA GLU A 227 4.99 -19.41 -2.65
C GLU A 227 5.65 -20.41 -3.59
N ARG A 228 4.92 -20.84 -4.60
CA ARG A 228 5.41 -21.73 -5.65
C ARG A 228 5.13 -21.12 -7.02
N VAL A 229 6.09 -21.26 -7.93
CA VAL A 229 5.90 -20.84 -9.32
C VAL A 229 4.89 -21.78 -9.97
N HIS A 230 3.81 -21.21 -10.51
CA HIS A 230 2.79 -21.91 -11.27
C HIS A 230 3.18 -22.01 -12.75
N CYS A 231 3.48 -20.88 -13.38
CA CYS A 231 3.99 -20.82 -14.75
C CYS A 231 4.66 -19.46 -15.02
N ALA A 232 5.49 -19.41 -16.07
CA ALA A 232 6.05 -18.16 -16.56
C ALA A 232 4.95 -17.23 -17.10
N TRP A 233 5.22 -15.93 -17.09
CA TRP A 233 4.37 -14.93 -17.72
C TRP A 233 4.31 -15.10 -19.23
N ASP A 234 3.10 -15.13 -19.75
CA ASP A 234 2.83 -14.97 -21.18
C ASP A 234 1.55 -14.15 -21.35
N ALA A 235 1.64 -13.09 -22.16
CA ALA A 235 0.52 -12.19 -22.45
C ALA A 235 -0.64 -12.93 -23.12
N SER A 236 -0.37 -13.97 -23.94
CA SER A 236 -1.42 -14.73 -24.63
C SER A 236 -2.16 -15.70 -23.70
N GLY A 237 -1.45 -16.24 -22.69
CA GLY A 237 -1.99 -17.17 -21.69
C GLY A 237 -2.89 -16.55 -20.62
N VAL A 238 -2.83 -15.23 -20.39
CA VAL A 238 -3.56 -14.54 -19.30
C VAL A 238 -5.07 -14.80 -19.38
N ALA A 239 -5.66 -14.72 -20.57
CA ALA A 239 -7.08 -14.98 -20.77
C ALA A 239 -7.47 -16.40 -20.37
N SER A 240 -6.59 -17.37 -20.59
CA SER A 240 -6.80 -18.77 -20.21
C SER A 240 -6.77 -18.95 -18.69
N LEU A 241 -5.76 -18.38 -18.04
CA LEU A 241 -5.63 -18.41 -16.59
C LEU A 241 -6.82 -17.73 -15.90
N ALA A 242 -7.32 -16.63 -16.45
CA ALA A 242 -8.45 -15.89 -15.89
C ALA A 242 -9.77 -16.68 -15.86
N ARG A 243 -9.92 -17.71 -16.72
CA ARG A 243 -11.10 -18.58 -16.70
C ARG A 243 -11.13 -19.48 -15.46
N SER A 244 -9.96 -19.93 -15.00
CA SER A 244 -9.86 -20.91 -13.90
C SER A 244 -9.28 -20.34 -12.61
N LYS A 245 -8.58 -19.19 -12.64
CA LYS A 245 -7.90 -18.59 -11.48
C LYS A 245 -8.23 -17.10 -11.30
N ALA A 246 -8.28 -16.66 -10.05
CA ALA A 246 -8.43 -15.27 -9.65
C ALA A 246 -7.06 -14.59 -9.76
N LEU A 247 -6.94 -13.60 -10.64
CA LEU A 247 -5.64 -13.02 -10.96
C LEU A 247 -5.40 -11.72 -10.17
N CYS A 248 -4.29 -11.72 -9.44
CA CYS A 248 -3.70 -10.57 -8.76
C CYS A 248 -2.33 -10.26 -9.37
N ALA A 249 -1.95 -8.99 -9.44
CA ALA A 249 -0.61 -8.59 -9.87
C ALA A 249 0.02 -7.62 -8.88
N GLU A 250 1.32 -7.75 -8.64
CA GLU A 250 2.06 -6.78 -7.84
C GLU A 250 2.50 -5.56 -8.64
N GLY A 251 2.66 -4.43 -7.95
CA GLY A 251 3.18 -3.21 -8.55
C GLY A 251 4.50 -3.39 -9.30
N ALA A 252 5.44 -4.20 -8.77
CA ALA A 252 6.71 -4.48 -9.46
C ALA A 252 6.51 -5.18 -10.82
N ALA A 253 5.51 -6.07 -10.94
CA ALA A 253 5.17 -6.70 -12.22
C ALA A 253 4.52 -5.70 -13.18
N VAL A 254 3.68 -4.80 -12.68
CA VAL A 254 3.16 -3.68 -13.47
C VAL A 254 4.30 -2.78 -13.98
N GLY A 255 5.26 -2.44 -13.13
CA GLY A 255 6.46 -1.67 -13.49
C GLY A 255 7.29 -2.35 -14.59
N ALA A 256 7.57 -3.64 -14.45
CA ALA A 256 8.29 -4.41 -15.47
C ALA A 256 7.53 -4.43 -16.81
N LEU A 257 6.21 -4.60 -16.80
CA LEU A 257 5.38 -4.56 -18.01
C LEU A 257 5.29 -3.16 -18.65
N LEU A 258 5.48 -2.10 -17.87
CA LEU A 258 5.54 -0.72 -18.40
C LEU A 258 6.87 -0.44 -19.11
N LEU A 259 7.96 -1.02 -18.62
CA LEU A 259 9.30 -0.86 -19.20
C LEU A 259 9.57 -1.84 -20.36
N ALA A 260 8.73 -2.86 -20.52
CA ALA A 260 8.86 -3.82 -21.60
C ALA A 260 8.76 -3.13 -22.99
N PRO A 261 9.58 -3.54 -23.97
CA PRO A 261 9.61 -2.92 -25.31
C PRO A 261 8.38 -3.25 -26.18
N ASP A 262 7.33 -3.83 -25.61
CA ASP A 262 6.15 -4.31 -26.33
C ASP A 262 5.08 -3.22 -26.57
N GLY A 263 5.37 -1.97 -26.21
CA GLY A 263 4.45 -0.84 -26.33
C GLY A 263 3.25 -0.96 -25.39
N GLY A 264 3.43 -1.57 -24.21
CA GLY A 264 2.40 -1.79 -23.19
C GLY A 264 1.39 -2.88 -23.54
N LYS A 265 1.70 -3.75 -24.51
CA LYS A 265 0.80 -4.86 -24.91
C LYS A 265 0.58 -5.83 -23.76
N GLY A 266 1.64 -6.20 -23.04
CA GLY A 266 1.58 -7.08 -21.89
C GLY A 266 0.76 -6.48 -20.75
N LEU A 267 0.93 -5.18 -20.45
CA LEU A 267 0.09 -4.50 -19.47
C LEU A 267 -1.38 -4.48 -19.88
N ARG A 268 -1.69 -4.21 -21.16
CA ARG A 268 -3.06 -4.26 -21.69
C ARG A 268 -3.68 -5.66 -21.56
N ALA A 269 -2.91 -6.72 -21.84
CA ALA A 269 -3.36 -8.10 -21.65
C ALA A 269 -3.64 -8.39 -20.16
N LEU A 270 -2.76 -7.94 -19.26
CA LEU A 270 -2.94 -8.10 -17.81
C LEU A 270 -4.21 -7.39 -17.31
N VAL A 271 -4.37 -6.09 -17.58
CA VAL A 271 -5.52 -5.30 -17.09
C VAL A 271 -6.84 -5.73 -17.71
N SER A 272 -6.82 -6.45 -18.84
CA SER A 272 -8.04 -7.02 -19.43
C SER A 272 -8.64 -8.16 -18.61
N HIS A 273 -7.85 -8.79 -17.73
CA HIS A 273 -8.29 -9.99 -17.00
C HIS A 273 -8.04 -9.93 -15.49
N ALA A 274 -6.94 -9.33 -15.04
CA ALA A 274 -6.66 -9.17 -13.62
C ALA A 274 -7.70 -8.28 -12.93
N ARG A 275 -8.02 -8.62 -11.68
CA ARG A 275 -9.01 -7.90 -10.87
C ARG A 275 -8.40 -7.19 -9.68
N VAL A 276 -7.21 -7.59 -9.25
CA VAL A 276 -6.52 -7.02 -8.09
C VAL A 276 -5.11 -6.62 -8.48
N PHE A 277 -4.73 -5.41 -8.11
CA PHE A 277 -3.38 -4.89 -8.21
C PHE A 277 -2.94 -4.51 -6.80
N ALA A 278 -1.95 -5.23 -6.27
CA ALA A 278 -1.44 -5.07 -4.91
C ALA A 278 -0.05 -4.43 -4.93
N ARG A 279 0.41 -3.90 -3.80
CA ARG A 279 1.69 -3.15 -3.72
C ARG A 279 1.83 -2.08 -4.83
N ALA A 280 0.71 -1.48 -5.25
CA ALA A 280 0.70 -0.47 -6.30
C ALA A 280 1.17 0.89 -5.76
N THR A 281 2.17 1.48 -6.41
CA THR A 281 2.57 2.87 -6.19
C THR A 281 1.55 3.80 -6.86
N PRO A 282 1.50 5.10 -6.52
CA PRO A 282 0.64 6.06 -7.21
C PRO A 282 0.77 6.00 -8.75
N GLN A 283 2.00 5.89 -9.26
CA GLN A 283 2.30 5.76 -10.69
C GLN A 283 1.72 4.46 -11.27
N HIS A 284 1.79 3.34 -10.55
CA HIS A 284 1.16 2.09 -10.99
C HIS A 284 -0.36 2.21 -11.09
N LYS A 285 -1.02 2.96 -10.19
CA LYS A 285 -2.47 3.17 -10.25
C LYS A 285 -2.87 3.91 -11.53
N GLU A 286 -2.15 4.98 -11.85
CA GLU A 286 -2.34 5.76 -13.07
C GLU A 286 -2.11 4.94 -14.34
N ALA A 287 -1.06 4.11 -14.33
CA ALA A 287 -0.71 3.24 -15.44
C ALA A 287 -1.78 2.18 -15.72
N VAL A 288 -2.28 1.51 -14.67
CA VAL A 288 -3.38 0.53 -14.80
C VAL A 288 -4.63 1.17 -15.37
N LEU A 289 -5.02 2.35 -14.88
CA LEU A 289 -6.16 3.10 -15.42
C LEU A 289 -5.94 3.50 -16.88
N SER A 290 -4.76 4.00 -17.22
CA SER A 290 -4.42 4.38 -18.59
C SER A 290 -4.47 3.19 -19.55
N ALA A 291 -3.99 2.03 -19.10
CA ALA A 291 -4.06 0.79 -19.88
C ALA A 291 -5.52 0.31 -20.07
N LEU A 292 -6.36 0.37 -19.03
CA LEU A 292 -7.80 0.08 -19.15
C LEU A 292 -8.49 0.99 -20.17
N ARG A 293 -8.18 2.30 -20.14
CA ARG A 293 -8.70 3.26 -21.13
C ARG A 293 -8.21 2.95 -22.54
N ALA A 294 -6.93 2.59 -22.70
CA ALA A 294 -6.37 2.20 -23.99
C ALA A 294 -6.99 0.91 -24.55
N CYS A 295 -7.53 0.04 -23.68
CA CYS A 295 -8.35 -1.11 -24.07
C CYS A 295 -9.81 -0.73 -24.43
N GLY A 296 -10.17 0.55 -24.43
CA GLY A 296 -11.51 1.04 -24.77
C GLY A 296 -12.50 1.07 -23.61
N ALA A 297 -12.06 0.84 -22.37
CA ALA A 297 -12.95 0.89 -21.22
C ALA A 297 -13.25 2.33 -20.79
N THR A 298 -14.53 2.63 -20.51
CA THR A 298 -14.92 3.79 -19.72
C THR A 298 -14.62 3.50 -18.25
N THR A 299 -13.92 4.41 -17.58
CA THR A 299 -13.33 4.16 -16.26
C THR A 299 -13.87 5.12 -15.23
N LEU A 300 -14.30 4.57 -14.09
CA LEU A 300 -14.62 5.30 -12.88
C LEU A 300 -13.61 4.90 -11.80
N MET A 301 -12.98 5.87 -11.16
CA MET A 301 -12.04 5.66 -10.06
C MET A 301 -12.63 6.25 -8.77
N VAL A 302 -12.60 5.47 -7.70
CA VAL A 302 -12.99 5.91 -6.35
C VAL A 302 -11.76 5.80 -5.45
N GLY A 303 -11.44 6.86 -4.72
CA GLY A 303 -10.31 6.90 -3.79
C GLY A 303 -10.50 7.95 -2.71
N ASP A 304 -9.79 7.83 -1.60
CA ASP A 304 -9.92 8.68 -0.41
C ASP A 304 -8.60 9.39 -0.02
N GLY A 305 -7.50 9.07 -0.68
CA GLY A 305 -6.16 9.49 -0.28
C GLY A 305 -5.40 10.30 -1.32
N THR A 306 -4.32 10.95 -0.85
CA THR A 306 -3.33 11.63 -1.71
C THR A 306 -2.66 10.68 -2.72
N ASN A 307 -2.60 9.38 -2.40
CA ASN A 307 -2.05 8.35 -3.26
C ASN A 307 -2.92 8.03 -4.49
N ASP A 308 -4.16 8.51 -4.53
CA ASP A 308 -5.13 8.26 -5.61
C ASP A 308 -5.37 9.48 -6.49
N VAL A 309 -4.77 10.63 -6.18
CA VAL A 309 -5.03 11.90 -6.88
C VAL A 309 -4.76 11.79 -8.39
N GLY A 310 -3.60 11.26 -8.78
CA GLY A 310 -3.28 11.10 -10.20
C GLY A 310 -4.22 10.11 -10.90
N ALA A 311 -4.56 9.01 -10.23
CA ALA A 311 -5.52 8.02 -10.73
C ALA A 311 -6.93 8.60 -10.90
N LEU A 312 -7.41 9.38 -9.92
CA LEU A 312 -8.70 10.09 -9.96
C LEU A 312 -8.77 11.06 -11.13
N GLN A 313 -7.71 11.83 -11.37
CA GLN A 313 -7.61 12.77 -12.50
C GLN A 313 -7.53 12.05 -13.86
N ARG A 314 -6.96 10.84 -13.91
CA ARG A 314 -6.80 10.07 -15.15
C ARG A 314 -8.05 9.31 -15.54
N ALA A 315 -8.97 9.03 -14.61
CA ALA A 315 -10.23 8.35 -14.90
C ALA A 315 -11.16 9.21 -15.78
N HIS A 316 -12.15 8.60 -16.43
CA HIS A 316 -13.22 9.38 -17.07
C HIS A 316 -14.11 10.05 -16.03
N VAL A 317 -14.32 9.36 -14.90
CA VAL A 317 -15.01 9.88 -13.72
C VAL A 317 -14.15 9.59 -12.49
N GLY A 318 -13.73 10.63 -11.77
CA GLY A 318 -13.03 10.51 -10.50
C GLY A 318 -13.96 10.88 -9.34
N VAL A 319 -14.07 10.01 -8.35
CA VAL A 319 -14.86 10.25 -7.13
C VAL A 319 -13.94 10.20 -5.92
N ALA A 320 -13.78 11.34 -5.25
CA ALA A 320 -13.05 11.42 -3.99
C ALA A 320 -14.01 11.15 -2.83
N LEU A 321 -13.70 10.14 -2.01
CA LEU A 321 -14.41 9.90 -0.76
C LEU A 321 -13.79 10.79 0.31
N LEU A 322 -14.59 11.73 0.81
CA LEU A 322 -14.20 12.52 1.98
C LEU A 322 -14.57 11.71 3.24
N ASN A 323 -13.65 11.67 4.20
CA ASN A 323 -14.01 11.28 5.55
C ASN A 323 -14.79 12.46 6.17
N THR A 324 -16.08 12.51 5.91
CA THR A 324 -16.97 13.17 6.86
C THR A 324 -16.89 12.32 8.13
N GLY A 325 -16.44 12.91 9.24
CA GLY A 325 -16.40 12.23 10.54
C GLY A 325 -17.71 11.48 10.75
N GLY A 326 -17.63 10.21 11.17
CA GLY A 326 -18.72 9.26 11.09
C GLY A 326 -20.07 9.84 11.51
N ALA A 327 -20.95 10.07 10.54
CA ALA A 327 -22.38 10.20 10.77
C ALA A 327 -22.91 8.79 11.07
N GLY A 328 -22.81 8.40 12.34
CA GLY A 328 -23.21 7.09 12.83
C GLY A 328 -22.91 6.85 14.31
N ALA A 329 -22.67 7.90 15.10
CA ALA A 329 -22.73 7.84 16.56
C ALA A 329 -23.67 8.97 17.01
N ASP A 330 -24.79 8.59 17.61
CA ASP A 330 -25.64 9.48 18.40
C ASP A 330 -24.79 10.16 19.47
N THR A 331 -24.58 11.47 19.38
CA THR A 331 -24.27 12.31 20.53
C THR A 331 -24.77 13.73 20.27
N ASP A 332 -25.53 14.21 21.24
CA ASP A 332 -26.21 15.49 21.30
C ASP A 332 -25.32 16.69 20.96
N VAL A 333 -25.98 17.69 20.38
CA VAL A 333 -25.47 19.04 20.15
C VAL A 333 -25.04 19.66 21.48
N LEU A 334 -23.75 19.95 21.63
CA LEU A 334 -23.27 20.95 22.55
C LEU A 334 -22.49 22.00 21.75
N GLU A 335 -23.12 23.15 21.60
CA GLU A 335 -22.46 24.40 21.22
C GLU A 335 -21.41 24.73 22.29
N SER A 336 -20.18 25.02 21.87
CA SER A 336 -19.20 25.67 22.75
C SER A 336 -18.56 26.82 22.01
N GLU A 337 -18.78 27.99 22.60
CA GLU A 337 -18.42 29.32 22.15
C GLU A 337 -16.89 29.51 22.03
N SER A 338 -16.54 30.49 21.20
CA SER A 338 -15.20 31.00 20.99
C SER A 338 -14.65 31.71 22.23
N GLU A 339 -13.48 31.31 22.70
CA GLU A 339 -12.60 32.20 23.46
C GLU A 339 -11.25 32.33 22.74
N SER A 340 -10.93 33.60 22.48
CA SER A 340 -9.68 34.14 21.97
C SER A 340 -8.59 34.06 23.03
N ASP A 341 -7.36 33.76 22.61
CA ASP A 341 -6.17 34.38 23.19
C ASP A 341 -5.06 34.47 22.14
N ASP A 342 -4.55 35.70 22.02
CA ASP A 342 -3.56 36.18 21.07
C ASP A 342 -2.11 35.83 21.47
N ASP A 343 -1.26 35.72 20.44
CA ASP A 343 0.17 36.13 20.38
C ASP A 343 1.21 35.43 21.29
N VAL A 344 2.41 34.99 20.86
CA VAL A 344 3.41 35.56 19.92
C VAL A 344 4.35 34.44 19.43
N GLY A 345 4.87 34.52 18.19
CA GLY A 345 6.27 34.10 17.93
C GLY A 345 6.64 33.32 16.66
N GLY A 346 6.22 33.80 15.49
CA GLY A 346 6.87 33.73 14.16
C GLY A 346 7.87 32.61 13.79
N PHE A 347 7.52 31.86 12.74
CA PHE A 347 8.42 31.68 11.60
C PHE A 347 7.60 31.56 10.30
N GLU A 348 7.76 32.53 9.42
CA GLU A 348 7.16 32.59 8.08
C GLU A 348 7.71 31.46 7.19
N ALA A 349 6.81 30.71 6.57
CA ALA A 349 7.08 30.00 5.33
C ALA A 349 5.98 30.38 4.33
N ALA A 350 6.35 31.22 3.37
CA ALA A 350 5.47 31.70 2.31
C ALA A 350 4.97 30.51 1.46
N ALA A 351 3.67 30.24 1.55
CA ALA A 351 2.93 29.47 0.56
C ALA A 351 2.03 30.45 -0.20
N THR A 352 2.41 30.74 -1.44
CA THR A 352 1.63 31.54 -2.40
C THR A 352 0.35 30.80 -2.77
N GLY A 353 -0.74 31.11 -2.06
CA GLY A 353 -2.10 30.70 -2.41
C GLY A 353 -2.67 31.57 -3.53
N VAL A 354 -2.93 30.95 -4.69
CA VAL A 354 -3.74 31.56 -5.75
C VAL A 354 -5.20 31.51 -5.32
N HIS A 355 -5.72 32.65 -4.86
CA HIS A 355 -7.15 32.88 -4.67
C HIS A 355 -7.86 32.95 -6.03
N SER A 356 -8.79 32.04 -6.32
CA SER A 356 -9.85 32.30 -7.30
C SER A 356 -11.06 32.92 -6.58
N ARG A 357 -11.29 34.19 -6.92
CA ARG A 357 -12.46 34.98 -6.52
C ARG A 357 -13.70 34.41 -7.21
N PHE A 358 -14.78 34.16 -6.48
CA PHE A 358 -16.13 34.42 -6.98
C PHE A 358 -17.02 34.90 -5.82
N GLY A 359 -17.70 36.00 -6.08
CA GLY A 359 -18.35 36.85 -5.10
C GLY A 359 -19.67 36.30 -4.57
N THR A 360 -19.98 36.76 -3.36
CA THR A 360 -21.23 36.61 -2.65
C THR A 360 -22.30 37.55 -3.20
N SER A 361 -23.48 37.01 -3.51
CA SER A 361 -24.76 37.74 -3.51
C SER A 361 -25.84 36.75 -3.09
N GLY A 362 -26.60 37.10 -2.05
CA GLY A 362 -27.40 36.17 -1.26
C GLY A 362 -28.81 35.83 -1.76
N LEU A 363 -29.25 34.63 -1.33
CA LEU A 363 -30.57 34.17 -0.83
C LEU A 363 -31.83 34.28 -1.74
N PRO A 364 -32.90 33.45 -1.54
CA PRO A 364 -33.17 32.52 -0.42
C PRO A 364 -33.63 31.08 -0.79
N SER A 365 -33.71 30.27 0.28
CA SER A 365 -34.26 28.90 0.45
C SER A 365 -35.56 28.54 -0.30
N ALA A 366 -35.59 27.35 -0.92
CA ALA A 366 -36.75 26.45 -0.96
C ALA A 366 -36.37 25.03 -1.42
N ALA A 367 -37.22 24.07 -1.05
CA ALA A 367 -37.08 22.62 -1.10
C ALA A 367 -36.99 21.98 -2.51
N GLY A 368 -36.52 20.72 -2.52
CA GLY A 368 -37.05 19.68 -3.40
C GLY A 368 -36.24 19.34 -4.66
N ASP A 369 -36.01 18.05 -4.82
CA ASP A 369 -35.80 17.31 -6.07
C ASP A 369 -34.47 17.43 -6.83
N PHE A 370 -33.64 16.39 -6.68
CA PHE A 370 -32.49 16.10 -7.52
C PHE A 370 -32.96 15.55 -8.88
N SER A 371 -32.96 16.39 -9.91
CA SER A 371 -33.18 15.97 -11.30
C SER A 371 -31.86 15.53 -11.95
N VAL A 372 -31.84 14.29 -12.44
CA VAL A 372 -30.81 13.76 -13.34
C VAL A 372 -30.95 14.41 -14.72
N LEU A 373 -29.93 15.14 -15.18
CA LEU A 373 -29.86 15.66 -16.54
C LEU A 373 -29.31 14.58 -17.49
N THR A 374 -30.20 13.81 -18.10
CA THR A 374 -29.91 13.01 -19.30
C THR A 374 -30.02 13.91 -20.54
N GLY A 375 -28.89 14.19 -21.20
CA GLY A 375 -28.87 14.82 -22.52
C GLY A 375 -28.88 13.75 -23.62
N ALA A 376 -29.98 13.65 -24.36
CA ALA A 376 -30.09 12.82 -25.56
C ALA A 376 -30.49 13.66 -26.78
N THR A 377 -29.73 13.44 -27.86
CA THR A 377 -30.05 13.58 -29.30
C THR A 377 -30.19 14.96 -29.96
N GLY A 378 -29.53 15.11 -31.12
CA GLY A 378 -29.82 16.12 -32.13
C GLY A 378 -28.69 16.33 -33.15
N ASP A 379 -28.58 15.45 -34.14
CA ASP A 379 -27.93 15.71 -35.44
C ASP A 379 -28.65 16.86 -36.16
N PRO A 380 -27.97 17.72 -36.96
CA PRO A 380 -27.91 17.45 -38.40
C PRO A 380 -26.60 17.89 -39.09
N GLY A 381 -26.15 17.10 -40.06
CA GLY A 381 -25.31 17.58 -41.16
C GLY A 381 -26.11 18.41 -42.18
N ALA A 382 -25.48 19.44 -42.76
CA ALA A 382 -25.46 19.75 -44.19
C ALA A 382 -25.02 21.21 -44.46
N GLN A 383 -23.94 21.31 -45.25
CA GLN A 383 -23.71 22.24 -46.37
C GLN A 383 -23.97 23.75 -46.26
N ARG A 384 -22.90 24.44 -46.70
CA ARG A 384 -22.71 25.83 -47.17
C ARG A 384 -22.27 26.86 -46.15
#